data_AF-A0A0F2L3Q2-F1
#
_entry.id   AF-A0A0F2L3Q2-F1
#
_cell.length_a   1.000
_cell.length_b   1.000
_cell.length_c   1.000
_cell.angle_alpha   90.00
_cell.angle_beta   90.00
_cell.angle_gamma   90.00
#
_symmetry.space_group_name_H-M   'P 1'
#
loop_
_entity.id
_entity.type
_entity.pdbx_description
1 polymer ?
#
loop_
_entity_poly.entity_id
_entity_poly.type
_entity_poly.pdbx_seq_one_letter_code
_entity_poly.pdbx_strand_id
1 'polypeptide(L)'
;MAVASALSVREEIVKERLGLTSNYAAAYAVKAVDADVIAAYPITPQTTIIEKLAEFVANGELDAEYIPVESEHSALSAVLGA
;
A
#
# COMPACT_ATOMS: atom_id res chain seq x y z
N MET A 1 -10.31 29.94 -20.11
CA MET A 1 -11.46 29.07 -20.43
C MET A 1 -11.11 27.60 -20.66
N ALA A 2 -9.93 27.22 -21.19
CA ALA A 2 -9.60 25.81 -21.44
C ALA A 2 -9.31 24.95 -20.18
N VAL A 3 -8.85 25.56 -19.08
CA VAL A 3 -8.47 24.83 -17.84
C VAL A 3 -9.69 24.27 -17.09
N ALA A 4 -10.82 24.99 -17.11
CA ALA A 4 -12.04 24.57 -16.41
C ALA A 4 -12.68 23.31 -17.02
N SER A 5 -12.60 23.15 -18.34
CA SER A 5 -13.10 21.97 -19.05
C SER A 5 -12.23 20.72 -18.82
N ALA A 6 -10.91 20.87 -18.66
CA ALA A 6 -10.03 19.75 -18.33
C ALA A 6 -10.23 19.24 -16.89
N LEU A 7 -10.66 20.12 -15.97
CA LEU A 7 -10.99 19.74 -14.59
C LEU A 7 -12.32 18.99 -14.50
N SER A 8 -13.34 19.38 -15.28
CA SER A 8 -14.64 18.69 -15.28
C SER A 8 -14.53 17.25 -15.79
N VAL A 9 -13.71 17.00 -16.82
CA VAL A 9 -13.42 15.64 -17.33
C VAL A 9 -12.66 14.81 -16.28
N ARG A 10 -11.77 15.44 -15.49
CA ARG A 10 -11.04 14.75 -14.41
C ARG A 10 -11.94 14.37 -13.23
N GLU A 11 -13.00 15.13 -12.98
CA GLU A 11 -13.95 14.86 -11.90
C GLU A 11 -14.93 13.74 -12.25
N GLU A 12 -15.24 13.53 -13.53
CA GLU A 12 -16.03 12.37 -13.98
C GLU A 12 -15.25 11.04 -13.92
N ILE A 13 -13.91 11.08 -13.99
CA ILE A 13 -13.05 9.88 -14.02
C ILE A 13 -12.55 9.49 -12.62
N VAL A 14 -12.34 10.46 -11.72
CA VAL A 14 -11.78 10.21 -10.37
C VAL A 14 -12.90 10.20 -9.33
N LYS A 15 -13.27 9.00 -8.88
CA LYS A 15 -14.37 8.77 -7.91
C LYS A 15 -14.11 9.38 -6.53
N GLU A 16 -12.84 9.44 -6.09
CA GLU A 16 -12.45 9.96 -4.77
C GLU A 16 -11.00 10.46 -4.79
N ARG A 17 -10.72 11.57 -4.09
CA ARG A 17 -9.35 12.11 -3.90
C ARG A 17 -8.95 11.95 -2.44
N LEU A 18 -7.98 11.09 -2.18
CA LEU A 18 -7.44 10.84 -0.85
C LEU A 18 -6.12 11.62 -0.65
N GLY A 19 -6.04 12.40 0.42
CA GLY A 19 -4.79 13.03 0.84
C GLY A 19 -3.92 12.02 1.58
N LEU A 20 -2.93 11.44 0.89
CA LEU A 20 -2.05 10.40 1.43
C LEU A 20 -0.62 10.90 1.59
N THR A 21 0.08 10.41 2.61
CA THR A 21 1.55 10.45 2.64
C THR A 21 2.09 9.48 1.59
N SER A 22 3.36 9.63 1.17
CA SER A 22 3.96 8.72 0.20
C SER A 22 3.97 7.25 0.64
N ASN A 23 4.21 7.01 1.94
CA ASN A 23 4.18 5.67 2.51
C ASN A 23 2.77 5.07 2.48
N TYR A 24 1.74 5.84 2.82
CA TYR A 24 0.36 5.36 2.72
C TYR A 24 -0.04 5.15 1.26
N ALA A 25 0.38 6.01 0.34
CA ALA A 25 0.17 5.78 -1.09
C ALA A 25 0.76 4.44 -1.55
N ALA A 26 1.94 4.05 -1.06
CA ALA A 26 2.52 2.74 -1.33
C ALA A 26 1.70 1.59 -0.72
N ALA A 27 1.25 1.72 0.55
CA ALA A 27 0.39 0.70 1.18
C ALA A 27 -0.95 0.53 0.44
N TYR A 28 -1.58 1.64 0.02
CA TYR A 28 -2.80 1.62 -0.79
C TYR A 28 -2.56 0.99 -2.17
N ALA A 29 -1.38 1.22 -2.78
CA ALA A 29 -1.03 0.58 -4.04
C ALA A 29 -0.87 -0.94 -3.87
N VAL A 30 -0.19 -1.41 -2.82
CA VAL A 30 -0.05 -2.84 -2.49
C VAL A 30 -1.43 -3.48 -2.27
N LYS A 31 -2.32 -2.81 -1.54
CA LYS A 31 -3.72 -3.24 -1.40
C LYS A 31 -4.45 -3.30 -2.75
N ALA A 32 -4.28 -2.29 -3.59
CA ALA A 32 -4.98 -2.19 -4.88
C ALA A 32 -4.53 -3.24 -5.90
N VAL A 33 -3.30 -3.75 -5.79
CA VAL A 33 -2.81 -4.87 -6.61
C VAL A 33 -3.11 -6.24 -6.02
N ASP A 34 -3.78 -6.30 -4.86
CA ASP A 34 -4.20 -7.54 -4.20
C ASP A 34 -3.03 -8.49 -3.92
N ALA A 35 -1.99 -7.98 -3.23
CA ALA A 35 -0.79 -8.76 -2.93
C ALA A 35 -1.09 -9.90 -1.94
N ASP A 36 -0.71 -11.14 -2.27
CA ASP A 36 -1.01 -12.33 -1.46
C ASP A 36 -0.09 -12.50 -0.23
N VAL A 37 1.15 -12.00 -0.28
CA VAL A 37 2.16 -12.20 0.77
C VAL A 37 2.91 -10.91 1.09
N ILE A 38 3.03 -10.59 2.37
CA ILE A 38 3.73 -9.41 2.89
C ILE A 38 4.75 -9.85 3.93
N ALA A 39 6.04 -9.73 3.63
CA ALA A 39 7.11 -9.90 4.61
C ALA A 39 7.53 -8.55 5.20
N ALA A 40 7.32 -8.35 6.49
CA ALA A 40 7.41 -7.06 7.15
C ALA A 40 8.59 -6.99 8.14
N TYR A 41 9.53 -6.09 7.86
CA TYR A 41 10.61 -5.71 8.76
C TYR A 41 10.55 -4.20 9.06
N PRO A 42 10.54 -3.76 10.32
CA PRO A 42 10.42 -2.34 10.65
C PRO A 42 11.75 -1.59 10.54
N ILE A 43 11.79 -0.58 9.66
CA ILE A 43 12.89 0.39 9.60
C ILE A 43 12.40 1.80 9.24
N THR A 44 12.91 2.84 9.92
CA THR A 44 12.55 4.23 9.61
C THR A 44 13.22 4.70 8.32
N PRO A 45 12.52 5.43 7.43
CA PRO A 45 11.17 5.99 7.56
C PRO A 45 10.05 5.10 6.98
N GLN A 46 10.34 3.88 6.56
CA GLN A 46 9.42 2.98 5.86
C GLN A 46 8.37 2.34 6.77
N THR A 47 8.60 2.27 8.09
CA THR A 47 7.75 1.57 9.07
C THR A 47 6.24 1.81 8.89
N THR A 48 5.82 3.03 8.56
CA THR A 48 4.39 3.36 8.40
C THR A 48 3.72 2.69 7.19
N ILE A 49 4.48 2.15 6.23
CA ILE A 49 3.96 1.30 5.14
C ILE A 49 3.46 -0.02 5.72
N ILE A 50 4.33 -0.74 6.43
CA ILE A 50 4.00 -2.08 6.94
C ILE A 50 2.98 -2.03 8.07
N GLU A 51 2.97 -0.96 8.89
CA GLU A 51 1.91 -0.74 9.87
C GLU A 51 0.53 -0.58 9.21
N LYS A 52 0.46 0.19 8.11
CA LYS A 52 -0.81 0.37 7.38
C LYS A 52 -1.26 -0.90 6.65
N LEU A 53 -0.31 -1.68 6.13
CA LEU A 53 -0.60 -2.99 5.55
C LEU A 53 -1.11 -3.99 6.60
N ALA A 54 -0.51 -4.00 7.79
CA ALA A 54 -0.99 -4.82 8.90
C ALA A 54 -2.42 -4.45 9.29
N GLU A 55 -2.75 -3.15 9.30
CA GLU A 55 -4.13 -2.67 9.52
C GLU A 55 -5.10 -3.19 8.44
N PHE A 56 -4.73 -3.11 7.17
CA PHE A 56 -5.59 -3.63 6.08
C PHE A 56 -5.85 -5.13 6.21
N VAL A 57 -4.81 -5.93 6.51
CA VAL A 57 -4.96 -7.37 6.72
C VAL A 57 -5.82 -7.65 7.95
N ALA A 58 -5.56 -6.98 9.07
CA ALA A 58 -6.32 -7.16 10.31
C ALA A 58 -7.80 -6.77 10.16
N ASN A 59 -8.12 -5.78 9.33
CA ASN A 59 -9.50 -5.36 9.04
C ASN A 59 -10.19 -6.22 7.97
N GLY A 60 -9.50 -7.18 7.36
CA GLY A 60 -10.01 -7.95 6.23
C GLY A 60 -10.19 -7.12 4.94
N GLU A 61 -9.50 -5.99 4.85
CA GLU A 61 -9.49 -5.12 3.67
C GLU A 61 -8.49 -5.58 2.60
N LEU A 62 -7.53 -6.42 2.97
CA LEU A 62 -6.59 -7.12 2.10
C LEU A 62 -6.47 -8.56 2.60
N ASP A 63 -6.70 -9.54 1.73
CA ASP A 63 -6.51 -10.96 2.05
C ASP A 63 -5.08 -11.36 1.72
N ALA A 64 -4.19 -11.28 2.71
CA ALA A 64 -2.77 -11.54 2.53
C ALA A 64 -2.14 -12.20 3.76
N GLU A 65 -1.15 -13.05 3.54
CA GLU A 65 -0.32 -13.58 4.62
C GLU A 65 0.68 -12.51 5.06
N TYR A 66 0.51 -11.98 6.27
CA TYR A 66 1.39 -10.97 6.85
C TYR A 66 2.42 -11.62 7.78
N ILE A 67 3.68 -11.62 7.36
CA ILE A 67 4.78 -12.33 8.02
C ILE A 67 5.74 -11.31 8.64
N PRO A 68 5.78 -11.16 9.97
CA PRO A 68 6.86 -10.45 10.63
C PRO A 68 8.18 -11.22 10.44
N VAL A 69 9.23 -10.55 9.98
CA VAL A 69 10.55 -11.17 9.78
C VAL A 69 11.63 -10.53 10.65
N GLU A 70 12.75 -11.21 10.82
CA GLU A 70 13.86 -10.80 11.69
C GLU A 70 14.83 -9.78 11.05
N SER A 71 14.84 -9.65 9.71
CA SER A 71 15.73 -8.75 8.97
C SER A 71 15.23 -8.46 7.55
N GLU A 72 15.79 -7.45 6.87
CA GLU A 72 15.51 -7.19 5.45
C GLU A 72 15.96 -8.34 4.54
N HIS A 73 17.02 -9.06 4.91
CA HIS A 73 17.48 -10.23 4.16
C HIS A 73 16.44 -11.37 4.24
N SER A 74 15.86 -11.57 5.43
CA SER A 74 14.75 -12.50 5.63
C SER A 74 13.50 -12.06 4.89
N ALA A 75 13.23 -10.74 4.83
CA ALA A 75 12.09 -10.19 4.08
C ALA A 75 12.18 -10.58 2.59
N LEU A 76 13.34 -10.32 1.97
CA LEU A 76 13.54 -10.63 0.55
C LEU A 76 13.51 -12.15 0.30
N SER A 77 14.11 -12.93 1.19
CA SER A 77 14.12 -14.39 1.07
C SER A 77 12.71 -14.98 1.15
N ALA A 78 11.86 -14.45 2.04
CA ALA A 78 10.47 -14.88 2.19
C ALA A 78 9.65 -14.59 0.93
N VAL A 79 9.69 -13.36 0.41
CA VAL A 79 8.92 -13.00 -0.80
C VAL A 79 9.45 -13.62 -2.08
N LEU A 80 10.72 -14.07 -2.11
CA LEU A 80 11.27 -14.82 -3.24
C LEU A 80 10.74 -16.26 -3.31
N GLY A 81 10.39 -16.84 -2.15
CA GLY A 81 9.87 -18.21 -2.06
C GLY A 81 8.34 -18.32 -2.05
N ALA A 82 7.65 -17.19 -1.91
CA ALA A 82 6.20 -17.06 -2.02
C ALA A 82 5.75 -17.15 -3.49
#